data_AF-Q2BX99-F1
#
_entry.id   AF-Q2BX99-F1
#
_cell.length_a   1.000
_cell.length_b   1.000
_cell.length_c   1.000
_cell.angle_alpha   90.00
_cell.angle_beta   90.00
_cell.angle_gamma   90.00
#
_symmetry.space_group_name_H-M   'P 1'
#
loop_
_entity.id
_entity.type
_entity.pdbx_description
1 polymer ?
#
loop_
_entity_poly.entity_id
_entity_poly.type
_entity_poly.pdbx_seq_one_letter_code
_entity_poly.pdbx_strand_id
1 'polypeptide(L)' 'MYIGEVSKLTGASAKAIRLYQAPVTSETVDIDYIKAHNYGSNETINPTRIIPKGPELDFSKSHYGEKLGVEL' A
#
# COMPACT_ATOMS: atom_id res chain seq x y z
N MET A 1 19.78 -5.61 -3.73
CA MET A 1 18.66 -4.90 -3.09
C MET A 1 17.37 -5.58 -3.54
N TYR A 2 16.74 -6.37 -2.67
CA TYR A 2 15.54 -7.12 -3.04
C TYR A 2 14.31 -6.21 -2.82
N ILE A 3 13.85 -5.55 -3.89
CA ILE A 3 12.59 -4.78 -3.88
C ILE A 3 11.44 -5.76 -4.10
N GLY A 4 11.07 -6.49 -3.04
CA GLY A 4 9.84 -7.28 -3.03
C GLY A 4 8.62 -6.36 -2.94
N GLU A 5 7.56 -6.66 -3.68
CA GLU A 5 6.28 -5.96 -3.53
C GLU A 5 5.61 -6.36 -2.20
N VAL A 6 5.30 -5.36 -1.36
CA VAL A 6 4.61 -5.58 -0.09
C VAL A 6 3.22 -6.21 -0.29
N SER A 7 2.57 -5.96 -1.44
CA SER A 7 1.28 -6.57 -1.82
C SER A 7 1.36 -8.10 -1.99
N LYS A 8 2.54 -8.63 -2.35
CA LYS A 8 2.76 -10.08 -2.52
C LYS A 8 3.05 -10.80 -1.19
N LEU A 9 3.26 -10.05 -0.11
CA LEU A 9 3.44 -10.58 1.23
C LEU A 9 2.08 -10.58 1.95
N THR A 10 1.46 -11.76 2.10
CA THR A 10 0.09 -11.94 2.62
C THR A 10 -0.11 -11.31 4.00
N GLY A 11 0.84 -11.45 4.93
CA GLY A 11 0.75 -10.85 6.26
C GLY A 11 0.91 -9.31 6.27
N ALA A 12 1.77 -8.77 5.41
CA ALA A 12 2.04 -7.33 5.35
C ALA A 12 0.91 -6.57 4.64
N SER A 13 0.36 -7.16 3.56
CA SER A 13 -0.78 -6.62 2.82
C SER A 13 -2.05 -6.59 3.67
N ALA A 14 -2.37 -7.66 4.40
CA ALA A 14 -3.55 -7.69 5.29
C ALA A 14 -3.48 -6.61 6.37
N LYS A 15 -2.29 -6.38 6.96
CA LYS A 15 -2.10 -5.32 7.95
C LYS A 15 -2.29 -3.92 7.35
N ALA A 16 -1.75 -3.66 6.16
CA ALA A 16 -1.91 -2.38 5.47
C ALA A 16 -3.37 -2.10 5.11
N ILE A 17 -4.09 -3.11 4.59
CA ILE A 17 -5.52 -3.02 4.29
C ILE A 17 -6.33 -2.73 5.55
N ARG A 18 -6.08 -3.46 6.65
CA ARG A 18 -6.77 -3.24 7.93
C ARG A 18 -6.61 -1.81 8.45
N LEU A 19 -5.40 -1.24 8.34
CA LEU A 19 -5.15 0.14 8.76
C LEU A 19 -5.85 1.13 7.83
N TYR A 20 -5.76 0.93 6.52
CA TYR A 20 -6.42 1.80 5.55
C TYR A 20 -7.94 1.83 5.72
N GLN A 21 -8.56 0.69 6.06
CA GLN A 21 -10.00 0.60 6.30
C GLN A 21 -10.47 1.22 7.63
N ALA A 22 -9.56 1.70 8.48
CA ALA A 22 -9.93 2.47 9.68
C ALA A 22 -10.42 3.88 9.27
N PRO A 23 -11.53 4.41 9.83
CA PRO A 23 -12.19 5.63 9.33
C PRO A 23 -11.27 6.85 9.15
N VAL A 24 -10.42 7.12 10.15
CA VAL A 24 -9.50 8.28 10.12
C VAL A 24 -8.36 8.08 9.11
N THR A 25 -7.99 6.84 8.82
CA THR A 25 -6.85 6.55 7.94
C THR A 25 -7.23 6.66 6.47
N SER A 26 -8.39 6.15 6.05
CA SER A 26 -8.82 6.29 4.64
C SER A 26 -8.98 7.75 4.20
N GLU A 27 -9.43 8.62 5.12
CA GLU A 27 -9.63 10.05 4.85
C GLU A 27 -8.32 10.84 4.75
N THR A 28 -7.22 10.31 5.28
CA THR A 28 -5.93 11.01 5.39
C THR A 28 -4.86 10.50 4.44
N VAL A 29 -5.15 9.45 3.66
CA VAL A 29 -4.19 8.84 2.74
C VAL A 29 -4.52 9.19 1.30
N ASP A 30 -3.68 10.02 0.69
CA ASP A 30 -3.68 10.32 -0.75
C ASP A 30 -2.45 9.68 -1.43
N ILE A 31 -2.69 8.61 -2.18
CA ILE A 31 -1.63 7.83 -2.85
C ILE A 31 -0.98 8.64 -3.99
N ASP A 32 -1.74 9.47 -4.69
CA ASP A 32 -1.21 10.25 -5.80
C ASP A 32 -0.29 11.35 -5.28
N TYR A 33 -0.68 12.01 -4.19
CA TYR A 33 0.18 12.97 -3.51
C TYR A 33 1.48 12.33 -3.00
N ILE A 34 1.38 11.16 -2.33
CA ILE A 34 2.55 10.41 -1.85
C ILE A 34 3.51 10.09 -3.00
N LYS A 35 2.99 9.65 -4.15
CA LYS A 35 3.81 9.33 -5.32
C LYS A 35 4.44 10.59 -5.91
N ALA A 36 3.68 11.66 -6.08
CA ALA A 36 4.18 12.92 -6.61
C ALA A 36 5.34 13.47 -5.77
N HIS A 37 5.22 13.43 -4.44
CA HIS A 37 6.28 13.87 -3.54
C HIS A 37 7.54 12.99 -3.67
N ASN A 38 7.40 11.66 -3.54
CA ASN A 38 8.55 10.76 -3.51
C ASN A 38 9.32 10.71 -4.84
N TYR A 39 8.61 10.63 -5.97
CA TYR A 39 9.23 10.51 -7.29
C TYR A 39 9.58 11.87 -7.91
N GLY A 40 8.91 12.95 -7.51
CA GLY A 40 9.13 14.28 -8.07
C GLY A 40 10.22 15.08 -7.37
N SER A 41 10.42 14.90 -6.06
CA SER A 41 11.34 15.73 -5.27
C SER A 41 12.80 15.23 -5.23
N ASN A 42 13.06 13.96 -5.52
CA ASN A 42 14.39 13.35 -5.37
C ASN A 42 15.16 13.27 -6.70
N GLU A 43 15.73 14.38 -7.15
CA GLU A 43 16.46 14.45 -8.44
C GLU A 43 17.68 13.54 -8.52
N THR A 44 18.38 13.32 -7.41
CA THR A 44 19.54 12.43 -7.35
C THR A 44 19.15 10.97 -7.61
N ILE A 45 17.94 10.57 -7.24
CA ILE A 45 17.46 9.18 -7.34
C ILE A 45 16.61 8.99 -8.60
N ASN A 46 15.76 9.97 -8.93
CA ASN A 46 14.91 9.97 -10.13
C ASN A 46 15.11 11.27 -10.94
N PRO A 47 16.21 11.40 -11.69
CA PRO A 47 16.49 12.61 -12.47
C PRO A 47 15.40 12.93 -13.49
N THR A 48 14.69 11.90 -13.98
CA THR A 48 13.61 12.05 -14.97
C THR A 48 12.29 12.54 -14.37
N ARG A 49 12.17 12.48 -13.03
CA ARG A 49 10.93 12.76 -12.27
C ARG A 49 9.70 11.98 -12.78
N ILE A 50 9.91 10.86 -13.47
CA ILE A 50 8.82 10.01 -13.94
C ILE A 50 8.14 9.38 -12.71
N ILE A 51 6.83 9.53 -12.63
CA ILE A 51 5.99 8.88 -11.63
C ILE A 51 5.45 7.57 -12.24
N PRO A 52 5.79 6.39 -11.70
CA PRO A 52 5.28 5.13 -12.21
C PRO A 52 3.76 5.02 -11.98
N LYS A 53 3.04 4.39 -12.91
CA LYS A 53 1.58 4.20 -12.76
C LYS A 53 1.22 3.20 -11.67
N GLY A 54 1.95 2.09 -11.56
CA GLY A 54 1.69 1.03 -10.59
C GLY A 54 2.32 1.25 -9.21
N PRO A 55 2.19 0.24 -8.32
CA PRO A 55 1.36 -0.97 -8.48
C PRO A 55 -0.14 -0.64 -8.37
N GLU A 56 -0.99 -1.54 -8.87
CA GLU A 56 -2.43 -1.47 -8.60
C GLU A 56 -2.68 -1.77 -7.12
N LEU A 57 -3.32 -0.82 -6.42
CA LEU A 57 -3.63 -0.93 -5.00
C LEU A 57 -5.13 -1.17 -4.85
N ASP A 58 -5.47 -2.26 -4.16
CA ASP A 58 -6.86 -2.58 -3.82
C ASP A 58 -6.97 -2.76 -2.31
N PHE A 59 -7.35 -1.67 -1.64
CA PHE A 59 -7.60 -1.65 -0.20
C PHE A 59 -9.01 -2.11 0.16
N SER A 60 -9.86 -2.49 -0.81
CA SER A 60 -11.20 -3.04 -0.57
C SER A 60 -11.18 -4.53 -0.24
N LYS A 61 -10.06 -5.21 -0.51
CA LYS A 61 -9.87 -6.63 -0.20
C LYS A 61 -10.17 -6.93 1.27
N SER A 62 -10.68 -8.13 1.54
CA SER A 62 -10.83 -8.61 2.91
C SER A 62 -9.46 -8.67 3.58
N HIS A 63 -9.33 -8.06 4.76
CA HIS A 63 -8.15 -8.16 5.62
C HIS A 63 -8.28 -9.28 6.66
N TYR A 64 -9.41 -9.98 6.69
CA TYR A 64 -9.56 -11.19 7.47
C TYR A 64 -8.87 -12.32 6.70
N GLY A 65 -7.71 -12.77 7.21
CA GLY A 65 -7.17 -14.08 6.83
C GLY A 65 -8.20 -15.17 7.15
N GLU A 66 -8.11 -16.32 6.48
CA GLU A 66 -8.89 -17.52 6.81
C GLU A 66 -9.12 -17.57 8.33
N LYS A 67 -10.39 -17.47 8.73
CA LYS A 67 -10.76 -17.80 10.10
C LYS A 67 -10.27 -19.22 10.32
N LEU A 68 -9.23 -19.41 11.14
CA LEU A 68 -9.06 -20.68 11.83
C LEU A 68 -10.37 -20.91 12.57
N GLY A 69 -11.16 -21.86 12.08
CA GLY A 69 -12.46 -22.19 12.63
C GLY A 69 -12.31 -22.47 14.12
N VAL A 70 -12.78 -21.55 14.94
CA VAL A 70 -13.08 -21.84 16.33
C VAL A 70 -14.58 -22.02 16.36
N GLU A 71 -15.01 -23.28 16.28
CA GLU A 71 -16.34 -23.66 16.74
C GLU A 71 -16.42 -23.39 18.24
N LEU A 72 -17.41 -22.61 18.64
CA LEU A 72 -18.03 -22.64 19.96
C LEU A 72 -19.54 -22.78 19.76
#